data_AF-A0A131YRY0-F1
#
_entry.id   AF-A0A131YRY0-F1
#
_cell.length_a   1.000
_cell.length_b   1.000
_cell.length_c   1.000
_cell.angle_alpha   90.00
_cell.angle_beta   90.00
_cell.angle_gamma   90.00
#
_symmetry.space_group_name_H-M   'P 1'
#
loop_
_entity.id
_entity.type
_entity.pdbx_description
1 polymer ?
#
loop_
_entity_poly.entity_id
_entity_poly.type
_entity_poly.pdbx_seq_one_letter_code
_entity_poly.pdbx_strand_id
1 'polypeptide(L)'
;MGCVLVHLQAVLKSGEQCCEPLSRFCYYNYRNFNSTLYLQDPCIRMTCYAKNKTVRIVSCEPPEPGCHWSHLDQRFPDCCRTECHPLPPPQTTCHYRDTVLQNGETLVMSRPCVSLYCVAGNLTIIPCASG
;
A
#
# COMPACT_ATOMS: atom_id res chain seq x y z
N MET A 1 -15.83 14.67 0.57
CA MET A 1 -15.42 14.48 -0.84
C MET A 1 -14.29 13.47 -0.84
N GLY A 2 -14.56 12.20 -1.16
CA GLY A 2 -13.54 11.15 -1.20
C GLY A 2 -12.91 11.12 -2.58
N CYS A 3 -11.60 11.32 -2.67
CA CYS A 3 -10.85 11.13 -3.90
C CYS A 3 -10.72 9.63 -4.18
N VAL A 4 -10.98 9.21 -5.41
CA VAL A 4 -10.81 7.81 -5.83
C VAL A 4 -9.50 7.72 -6.61
N LEU A 5 -8.47 7.15 -5.97
CA LEU A 5 -7.15 6.92 -6.58
C LEU A 5 -7.18 5.61 -7.38
N VAL A 6 -6.86 5.70 -8.67
CA VAL A 6 -6.85 4.58 -9.60
C VAL A 6 -5.48 4.44 -10.25
N HIS A 7 -4.98 3.22 -10.31
CA HIS A 7 -3.68 2.91 -10.90
C HIS A 7 -3.85 2.07 -12.17
N LEU A 8 -3.04 2.37 -13.19
CA LEU A 8 -2.97 1.55 -14.40
C LEU A 8 -2.07 0.36 -14.12
N GLN A 9 -2.66 -0.80 -13.84
CA GLN A 9 -1.89 -2.01 -13.51
C GLN A 9 -1.11 -2.55 -14.71
N ALA A 10 -1.75 -2.65 -15.88
CA ALA A 10 -1.10 -3.20 -17.06
C ALA A 10 -1.81 -2.83 -18.36
N VAL A 11 -1.02 -2.74 -19.42
CA VAL A 11 -1.48 -2.77 -20.82
C VAL A 11 -0.87 -4.01 -21.44
N LEU A 12 -1.65 -5.09 -21.52
CA LEU A 12 -1.19 -6.35 -22.08
C LEU A 12 -1.41 -6.32 -23.60
N LYS A 13 -0.31 -6.38 -24.36
CA LYS A 13 -0.33 -6.55 -25.81
C LYS A 13 -0.29 -8.04 -26.14
N SER A 14 -1.15 -8.44 -27.09
CA SER A 14 -1.29 -9.80 -27.61
C SER A 14 0.05 -10.51 -27.87
N GLY A 15 0.41 -11.40 -26.95
CA GLY A 15 1.52 -12.36 -27.00
C GLY A 15 1.28 -13.52 -26.02
N GLU A 16 0.60 -13.23 -24.92
CA GLU A 16 0.11 -14.22 -23.97
C GLU A 16 -1.44 -14.17 -23.95
N GLN A 17 -2.08 -15.26 -24.41
CA GLN A 17 -3.53 -15.50 -24.38
C GLN A 17 -4.40 -14.71 -25.39
N CYS A 18 -4.23 -15.11 -26.67
CA CYS A 18 -5.24 -15.28 -27.73
C CYS A 18 -6.33 -14.20 -27.91
N CYS A 19 -5.97 -13.11 -28.61
CA CYS A 19 -6.93 -12.41 -29.48
C CYS A 19 -6.97 -13.11 -30.84
N GLU A 20 -7.95 -13.97 -31.11
CA GLU A 20 -8.13 -14.53 -32.46
C GLU A 20 -8.38 -13.39 -33.47
N PRO A 21 -7.77 -13.41 -34.66
CA PRO A 21 -7.75 -12.27 -35.60
C PRO A 21 -9.12 -11.85 -36.15
N LEU A 22 -10.18 -12.60 -35.88
CA LEU A 22 -11.57 -12.32 -36.28
C LEU A 22 -12.52 -12.12 -35.09
N SER A 23 -12.04 -12.28 -33.85
CA SER A 23 -12.87 -12.18 -32.67
C SER A 23 -13.06 -10.72 -32.26
N ARG A 24 -14.31 -10.27 -32.16
CA ARG A 24 -14.66 -8.98 -31.52
C ARG A 24 -14.43 -9.00 -29.99
N PHE A 25 -13.83 -10.06 -29.48
CA PHE A 25 -13.67 -10.33 -28.06
C PHE A 25 -12.20 -10.47 -27.68
N CYS A 26 -11.90 -10.08 -26.45
CA CYS A 26 -10.65 -10.35 -25.78
C CYS A 26 -10.83 -11.54 -24.83
N TYR A 27 -9.78 -12.34 -24.72
CA TYR A 27 -9.69 -13.40 -23.73
C TYR A 27 -8.59 -13.05 -22.73
N TYR A 28 -8.92 -13.00 -21.44
CA TYR A 28 -7.94 -12.73 -20.39
C TYR A 28 -8.34 -13.43 -19.10
N ASN A 29 -7.42 -14.15 -18.46
CA ASN A 29 -7.63 -14.88 -17.21
C ASN A 29 -8.92 -15.73 -17.23
N TYR A 30 -9.07 -16.57 -18.26
CA TYR A 30 -10.24 -17.43 -18.50
C TYR A 30 -11.57 -16.72 -18.74
N ARG A 31 -11.56 -15.41 -19.03
CA ARG A 31 -12.76 -14.61 -19.28
C ARG A 31 -12.77 -14.10 -20.71
N ASN A 32 -13.93 -14.22 -21.35
CA ASN A 32 -14.20 -13.71 -22.69
C ASN A 32 -15.12 -12.49 -22.61
N PHE A 33 -14.71 -11.36 -23.19
CA PHE A 33 -15.47 -10.11 -23.18
C PHE A 33 -15.11 -9.20 -24.36
N ASN A 34 -16.06 -8.43 -24.88
CA ASN A 34 -15.89 -7.57 -26.07
C ASN A 34 -15.85 -6.06 -25.76
N SER A 35 -16.00 -5.68 -24.49
CA SER A 35 -16.10 -4.28 -24.07
C SER A 35 -15.42 -4.08 -22.71
N THR A 36 -16.10 -3.47 -21.75
CA THR A 36 -15.61 -3.30 -20.38
C THR A 36 -16.18 -4.39 -19.47
N LEU A 37 -15.30 -5.05 -18.72
CA LEU A 37 -15.64 -5.99 -17.67
C LEU A 37 -15.21 -5.43 -16.32
N TYR A 38 -16.10 -5.50 -15.34
CA TYR A 38 -15.85 -5.09 -13.96
C TYR A 38 -15.77 -6.33 -13.09
N LEU A 39 -14.70 -6.47 -12.31
CA LEU A 39 -14.61 -7.46 -11.24
C LEU A 39 -14.66 -6.73 -9.90
N GLN A 40 -15.38 -7.33 -8.95
CA GLN A 40 -15.47 -6.85 -7.56
C GLN A 40 -14.34 -7.45 -6.71
N ASP A 41 -14.01 -8.72 -6.96
CA ASP A 41 -12.89 -9.41 -6.33
C ASP A 41 -12.03 -10.10 -7.40
N PRO A 42 -10.85 -9.54 -7.75
CA PRO A 42 -10.31 -8.26 -7.27
C PRO A 42 -11.06 -7.03 -7.84
N CYS A 43 -11.05 -5.89 -7.13
CA CYS A 43 -11.70 -4.64 -7.58
C CYS A 43 -10.94 -4.02 -8.77
N ILE A 44 -11.31 -4.42 -9.99
CA ILE A 44 -10.65 -3.99 -11.23
C ILE A 44 -11.64 -3.72 -12.36
N ARG A 45 -11.23 -2.86 -13.29
CA ARG A 45 -11.89 -2.61 -14.57
C ARG A 45 -10.97 -3.05 -15.71
N MET A 46 -11.45 -4.00 -16.49
CA MET A 46 -10.80 -4.47 -17.72
C MET A 46 -11.50 -3.90 -18.93
N THR A 47 -10.76 -3.40 -19.92
CA THR A 47 -11.32 -2.89 -21.18
C THR A 47 -10.65 -3.59 -22.36
N CYS A 48 -11.48 -4.22 -23.20
CA CYS A 48 -11.04 -4.88 -24.42
C CYS A 48 -10.94 -3.87 -25.57
N TYR A 49 -9.75 -3.75 -26.15
CA TYR A 49 -9.51 -3.04 -27.40
C TYR A 49 -9.21 -4.07 -28.49
N ALA A 50 -10.24 -4.78 -28.96
CA ALA A 50 -10.11 -5.89 -29.91
C ALA A 50 -9.35 -5.50 -31.20
N LYS A 51 -9.61 -4.31 -31.76
CA LYS A 51 -8.89 -3.77 -32.93
C LYS A 51 -7.37 -3.68 -32.69
N ASN A 52 -6.98 -3.36 -31.47
CA ASN A 52 -5.58 -3.19 -31.07
C ASN A 52 -5.03 -4.45 -30.39
N LYS A 53 -5.83 -5.53 -30.31
CA LYS A 53 -5.51 -6.79 -29.62
C LYS A 53 -4.91 -6.54 -28.22
N THR A 54 -5.52 -5.62 -27.48
CA THR A 54 -5.02 -5.12 -26.20
C THR A 54 -6.11 -5.19 -25.15
N VAL A 55 -5.77 -5.69 -23.97
CA VAL A 55 -6.61 -5.57 -22.77
C VAL A 55 -5.96 -4.55 -21.85
N ARG A 56 -6.71 -3.51 -21.49
CA ARG A 56 -6.29 -2.52 -20.50
C ARG A 56 -6.91 -2.88 -19.16
N ILE A 57 -6.06 -3.05 -18.14
CA ILE A 57 -6.48 -3.40 -16.79
C ILE A 57 -6.19 -2.20 -15.88
N VAL A 58 -7.24 -1.70 -15.23
CA VAL A 58 -7.16 -0.62 -14.25
C VAL A 58 -7.60 -1.16 -12.91
N SER A 59 -6.81 -0.94 -11.87
CA SER A 59 -7.11 -1.36 -10.50
C SER A 59 -7.09 -0.15 -9.57
N CYS A 60 -7.49 -0.38 -8.33
CA CYS A 60 -7.23 0.57 -7.25
C CYS A 60 -5.72 0.69 -7.02
N GLU A 61 -5.31 1.87 -6.57
CA GLU A 61 -4.01 2.04 -5.93
C GLU A 61 -4.04 1.37 -4.54
N PRO A 62 -2.92 0.78 -4.07
CA PRO A 62 -2.82 0.31 -2.70
C PRO A 62 -3.12 1.46 -1.72
N PRO A 63 -3.87 1.21 -0.63
CA PRO A 63 -4.11 2.24 0.39
C PRO A 63 -2.79 2.73 1.00
N GLU A 64 -2.71 4.02 1.30
CA GLU A 64 -1.61 4.58 2.08
C GLU A 64 -1.56 3.97 3.50
N PRO A 65 -0.41 4.01 4.19
CA PRO A 65 -0.30 3.55 5.57
C PRO A 65 -1.34 4.22 6.48
N GLY A 66 -2.08 3.42 7.25
CA GLY A 66 -3.18 3.90 8.10
C GLY A 66 -4.54 3.98 7.40
N CYS A 67 -4.60 3.66 6.10
CA CYS A 67 -5.84 3.56 5.34
C CYS A 67 -6.17 2.11 4.98
N HIS A 68 -7.47 1.83 4.79
CA HIS A 68 -7.97 0.55 4.28
C HIS A 68 -9.09 0.77 3.26
N TRP A 69 -9.37 -0.22 2.42
CA TRP A 69 -10.50 -0.16 1.48
C TRP A 69 -11.83 -0.27 2.24
N SER A 70 -12.75 0.67 2.01
CA SER A 70 -14.01 0.77 2.78
C SER A 70 -15.26 0.26 2.04
N HIS A 71 -15.19 0.06 0.72
CA HIS A 71 -16.37 -0.23 -0.12
C HIS A 71 -16.19 -1.45 -1.06
N LEU A 72 -15.64 -2.55 -0.54
CA LEU A 72 -15.31 -3.74 -1.33
C LEU A 72 -16.50 -4.39 -2.07
N ASP A 73 -17.72 -4.14 -1.62
CA ASP A 73 -18.98 -4.62 -2.21
C ASP A 73 -19.42 -3.82 -3.45
N GLN A 74 -18.87 -2.62 -3.65
CA GLN A 74 -19.26 -1.74 -4.74
C GLN A 74 -18.57 -2.11 -6.05
N ARG A 75 -19.03 -1.53 -7.17
CA ARG A 75 -18.35 -1.67 -8.46
C ARG A 75 -17.22 -0.65 -8.59
N PHE A 76 -16.24 -0.95 -9.42
CA PHE A 76 -15.20 0.02 -9.77
C PHE A 76 -15.84 1.28 -10.40
N PRO A 77 -15.41 2.49 -10.03
CA PRO A 77 -14.25 2.80 -9.18
C PRO A 77 -14.58 2.92 -7.69
N ASP A 78 -15.85 2.80 -7.30
CA ASP A 78 -16.28 3.01 -5.91
C ASP A 78 -15.71 1.99 -4.92
N CYS A 79 -15.42 0.76 -5.37
CA CYS A 79 -14.69 -0.21 -4.54
C CYS A 79 -13.23 0.15 -4.26
N CYS A 80 -12.68 1.20 -4.87
CA CYS A 80 -11.37 1.74 -4.57
C CYS A 80 -11.37 2.81 -3.47
N ARG A 81 -12.53 3.15 -2.91
CA ARG A 81 -12.58 4.13 -1.82
C ARG A 81 -11.85 3.59 -0.60
N THR A 82 -11.04 4.47 -0.02
CA THR A 82 -10.30 4.20 1.21
C THR A 82 -10.88 5.00 2.36
N GLU A 83 -10.76 4.45 3.55
CA GLU A 83 -11.00 5.14 4.80
C GLU A 83 -9.71 5.12 5.63
N CYS A 84 -9.31 6.29 6.09
CA CYS A 84 -8.05 6.48 6.80
C CYS A 84 -8.31 6.72 8.27
N HIS A 85 -7.68 5.93 9.11
CA HIS A 85 -7.67 6.16 10.54
C HIS A 85 -6.40 6.93 10.89
N PRO A 86 -6.46 7.90 11.83
CA PRO A 86 -5.25 8.56 12.31
C PRO A 86 -4.29 7.49 12.80
N LEU A 87 -3.12 7.42 12.16
CA LEU A 87 -2.04 6.62 12.73
C LEU A 87 -1.74 7.15 14.13
N PRO A 88 -1.47 6.27 15.11
CA PRO A 88 -1.00 6.74 16.41
C PRO A 88 0.23 7.64 16.19
N PRO A 89 0.37 8.73 16.97
CA PRO A 89 1.52 9.60 16.84
C PRO A 89 2.80 8.77 16.93
N PRO A 90 3.83 9.05 16.10
CA PRO A 90 5.08 8.34 16.19
C PRO A 90 5.59 8.40 17.63
N GLN A 91 6.04 7.27 18.17
CA GLN A 91 6.63 7.27 19.51
C GLN A 91 7.88 8.14 19.49
N THR A 92 7.81 9.30 20.15
CA THR A 92 8.94 10.24 20.25
C THR A 92 9.72 10.06 21.55
N THR A 93 9.18 9.31 22.50
CA THR A 93 9.78 9.11 23.82
C THR A 93 10.32 7.71 23.97
N CYS A 94 11.46 7.60 24.62
CA CYS A 94 12.05 6.31 24.99
C CYS A 94 11.92 6.10 26.50
N HIS A 95 11.56 4.88 26.90
CA HIS A 95 11.48 4.51 28.31
C HIS A 95 12.70 3.67 28.71
N TYR A 96 13.40 4.09 29.77
CA TYR A 96 14.45 3.30 30.40
C TYR A 96 14.22 3.27 31.91
N ARG A 97 13.74 2.14 32.43
CA ARG A 97 13.33 2.00 33.84
C ARG A 97 12.31 3.09 34.20
N ASP A 98 12.57 3.88 35.23
CA ASP A 98 11.73 4.99 35.69
C ASP A 98 12.04 6.32 34.98
N THR A 99 12.88 6.31 33.94
CA THR A 99 13.28 7.50 33.18
C THR A 99 12.62 7.53 31.81
N VAL A 100 12.09 8.69 31.43
CA VAL A 100 11.57 8.96 30.09
C VAL A 100 12.52 9.94 29.41
N LEU A 101 13.05 9.54 28.25
CA LEU A 101 13.86 10.40 27.39
C LEU A 101 13.03 10.92 26.23
N GLN A 102 13.16 12.19 25.92
CA GLN A 102 12.59 12.84 24.73
C GLN A 102 13.42 12.52 23.49
N ASN A 103 12.83 12.75 22.31
CA ASN A 103 13.52 12.58 21.04
C ASN A 103 14.75 13.50 20.94
N GLY A 104 15.92 12.91 20.66
CA GLY A 104 17.21 13.59 20.60
C GLY A 104 17.88 13.76 21.97
N GLU A 105 17.27 13.29 23.06
CA GLU A 105 17.84 13.40 24.39
C GLU A 105 18.93 12.34 24.64
N THR A 106 20.02 12.78 25.27
CA THR A 106 21.09 11.92 25.74
C THR A 106 21.17 12.01 27.26
N LEU A 107 21.16 10.86 27.94
CA LEU A 107 21.35 10.77 29.38
C LEU A 107 22.55 9.87 29.69
N VAL A 108 23.52 10.41 30.45
CA VAL A 108 24.65 9.63 30.94
C VAL A 108 24.42 9.28 32.40
N MET A 109 24.41 7.99 32.71
CA MET A 109 24.28 7.46 34.05
C MET A 109 25.64 6.93 34.52
N SER A 110 25.98 7.19 35.77
CA SER A 110 27.21 6.69 36.39
C SER A 110 27.03 5.32 37.08
N ARG A 111 25.79 4.96 37.47
CA ARG A 111 25.44 3.69 38.11
C ARG A 111 24.04 3.22 37.67
N PRO A 112 23.91 2.18 36.83
CA PRO A 112 24.98 1.54 36.04
C PRO A 112 25.63 2.55 35.08
N CYS A 113 26.91 2.35 34.75
CA CYS A 113 27.62 3.26 33.84
C CYS A 113 27.15 3.02 32.40
N VAL A 114 26.21 3.83 31.92
CA VAL A 114 25.63 3.74 30.57
C VAL A 114 25.33 5.13 30.02
N SER A 115 25.47 5.30 28.70
CA SER A 115 24.97 6.44 27.95
C SER A 115 23.74 6.01 27.17
N LEU A 116 22.62 6.68 27.43
CA LEU A 116 21.33 6.45 26.80
C LEU A 116 21.12 7.54 25.74
N TYR A 117 20.70 7.16 24.54
CA TYR A 117 20.37 8.09 23.47
C TYR A 117 19.04 7.70 22.83
N CYS A 118 18.07 8.62 22.81
CA CYS A 118 16.74 8.38 22.26
C CYS A 118 16.57 9.04 20.89
N VAL A 119 16.20 8.26 19.87
CA VAL A 119 15.85 8.80 18.53
C VAL A 119 14.60 8.10 18.00
N ALA A 120 13.54 8.87 17.77
CA ALA A 120 12.27 8.41 17.22
C ALA A 120 11.73 7.15 17.94
N GLY A 121 11.80 7.15 19.28
CA GLY A 121 11.35 6.04 20.13
C GLY A 121 12.35 4.87 20.23
N ASN A 122 13.47 4.90 19.49
CA ASN A 122 14.53 3.93 19.62
C ASN A 122 15.56 4.37 20.66
N LEU A 123 15.70 3.57 21.71
CA LEU A 123 16.69 3.77 22.77
C LEU A 123 17.99 3.03 22.44
N THR A 124 19.08 3.77 22.29
CA THR A 124 20.43 3.23 22.20
C THR A 124 21.08 3.27 23.58
N ILE A 125 21.57 2.12 24.06
CA ILE A 125 22.25 1.99 25.35
C ILE A 125 23.71 1.64 25.07
N ILE A 126 24.61 2.57 25.40
CA ILE A 126 26.05 2.40 25.22
C ILE A 126 26.67 2.19 26.60
N PRO A 127 27.20 1.00 26.92
CA PRO A 127 27.92 0.79 28.17
C PRO A 127 29.20 1.62 28.18
N CYS A 128 29.59 2.12 29.35
CA CYS A 128 30.91 2.73 29.50
C CYS A 128 32.00 1.69 29.20
N ALA A 129 33.09 2.12 28.58
CA ALA A 129 34.27 1.27 28.42
C ALA A 129 34.75 0.83 29.81
N SER A 130 34.74 -0.48 30.07
CA SER A 130 35.39 -1.06 31.24
C SER A 130 36.90 -0.97 31.01
N GLY A 131 37.53 0.01 31.64
CA GLY A 131 39.00 0.09 31.76
C GLY A 131 39.52 -0.85 32.84
#